data_AF-A0A5D6XGF9-F1
#
_entry.id   AF-A0A5D6XGF9-F1
#
_cell.length_a   1.000
_cell.length_b   1.000
_cell.length_c   1.000
_cell.angle_alpha   90.00
_cell.angle_beta   90.00
_cell.angle_gamma   90.00
#
_symmetry.space_group_name_H-M   'P 1'
#
loop_
_entity.id
_entity.type
_entity.pdbx_description
1 polymer ?
#
loop_
_entity_poly.entity_id
_entity_poly.type
_entity_poly.pdbx_seq_one_letter_code
_entity_poly.pdbx_strand_id
1 'polypeptide(L)'
;MADDAEEQAKGGDGQGAAARDDVSVTLMGNVLEKLRALNYEREYARKKGIAPFTETQFAIMTYSNPNAQFTSFIDLIQYLMKQANHDFVLDKYDDPNTKINKFILALKVLGFPLDFPASKLRLSYGEAACAALDFVCDKALAARNFSWARPAYPKEDFADEAEVDEDAEVDADEDGAPPEEEEELYSDIARAKNEEESELEQSFQQMIVSEVDPLLWKTELERVGPKLKLRVKEGDGKEWHMHIERTRKHETVIKDLLPVANNQLKIIGGQLTETIARMGAKEKLINNQYEHLRQEYQQLKDQLQAVAERCKEGSDKVNVMTNEHAQVTEQLRETKSVMDDRGSKMTDTSPLVQIKEALKTLSAEIKHFDLRIGVVSHTLLQAKSRQASAAFRGKGKAGDAQYQDPEFDQSDEDSS
;
A
#
# COMPACT_ATOMS: atom_id res chain seq x y z
N MET A 1 45.26 -21.96 13.49
CA MET A 1 44.37 -22.87 12.75
C MET A 1 42.95 -22.53 13.18
N ALA A 2 42.06 -22.28 12.21
CA ALA A 2 40.70 -21.72 12.31
C ALA A 2 40.72 -20.23 12.71
N ASP A 3 40.84 -19.26 11.80
CA ASP A 3 40.06 -18.91 10.59
C ASP A 3 38.76 -18.16 10.93
N ASP A 4 38.70 -16.94 10.38
CA ASP A 4 37.82 -15.82 10.67
C ASP A 4 36.35 -16.10 10.32
N ALA A 5 35.43 -15.65 11.19
CA ALA A 5 34.03 -15.44 10.83
C ALA A 5 33.58 -14.09 11.37
N GLU A 6 33.55 -13.10 10.47
CA GLU A 6 32.98 -11.78 10.67
C GLU A 6 31.50 -11.88 11.08
N GLU A 7 31.21 -11.37 12.27
CA GLU A 7 29.87 -11.17 12.80
C GLU A 7 29.35 -9.81 12.28
N GLN A 8 28.60 -9.81 11.18
CA GLN A 8 27.93 -8.61 10.69
C GLN A 8 26.69 -8.28 11.54
N ALA A 9 26.75 -7.07 12.10
CA ALA A 9 25.76 -6.43 12.95
C ALA A 9 24.37 -6.34 12.28
N LYS A 10 23.35 -6.75 13.05
CA LYS A 10 21.94 -6.43 12.80
C LYS A 10 21.71 -4.93 12.94
N GLY A 11 21.64 -4.22 11.81
CA GLY A 11 20.91 -2.97 11.70
C GLY A 11 19.41 -3.26 11.71
N GLY A 12 18.76 -3.00 12.84
CA GLY A 12 17.32 -2.91 12.92
C GLY A 12 16.87 -1.57 12.37
N ASP A 13 16.22 -1.58 11.20
CA ASP A 13 15.53 -0.41 10.68
C ASP A 13 14.23 -0.85 9.98
N GLY A 14 13.14 -0.18 10.35
CA GLY A 14 11.84 -0.28 9.71
C GLY A 14 11.07 -1.58 9.96
N GLN A 15 10.35 -1.67 11.08
CA GLN A 15 9.13 -2.47 11.12
C GLN A 15 8.20 -1.98 10.02
N GLY A 16 8.22 -2.68 8.87
CA GLY A 16 7.26 -2.48 7.80
C GLY A 16 5.87 -2.61 8.40
N ALA A 17 5.08 -1.55 8.27
CA ALA A 17 3.67 -1.54 8.59
C ALA A 17 3.06 -2.85 8.08
N ALA A 18 2.39 -3.60 8.97
CA ALA A 18 1.66 -4.80 8.59
C ALA A 18 0.85 -4.48 7.34
N ALA A 19 1.18 -5.13 6.22
CA ALA A 19 0.46 -4.96 4.97
C ALA A 19 -1.01 -5.18 5.31
N ARG A 20 -1.86 -4.19 5.01
CA ARG A 20 -3.29 -4.28 5.27
C ARG A 20 -3.82 -5.52 4.53
N ASP A 21 -4.06 -6.61 5.25
CA ASP A 21 -4.59 -7.86 4.69
C ASP A 21 -5.88 -7.61 3.87
N ASP A 22 -6.60 -6.53 4.17
CA ASP A 22 -7.75 -6.02 3.42
C ASP A 22 -7.50 -5.80 1.93
N VAL A 23 -6.33 -5.31 1.51
CA VAL A 23 -6.04 -5.05 0.09
C VAL A 23 -5.90 -6.36 -0.68
N SER A 24 -5.20 -7.33 -0.08
CA SER A 24 -4.99 -8.66 -0.69
C SER A 24 -6.31 -9.44 -0.80
N VAL A 25 -7.18 -9.32 0.20
CA VAL A 25 -8.53 -9.92 0.20
C VAL A 25 -9.42 -9.25 -0.84
N THR A 26 -9.39 -7.92 -0.94
CA THR A 26 -10.16 -7.18 -1.96
C THR A 26 -9.74 -7.56 -3.37
N LEU A 27 -8.42 -7.62 -3.64
CA LEU A 27 -7.88 -8.06 -4.93
C LEU A 27 -8.28 -9.51 -5.23
N MET A 28 -8.24 -10.40 -4.24
CA MET A 28 -8.69 -11.78 -4.42
C MET A 28 -10.20 -11.87 -4.70
N GLY A 29 -11.01 -11.03 -4.06
CA GLY A 29 -12.44 -10.89 -4.35
C GLY A 29 -12.69 -10.51 -5.82
N ASN A 30 -11.97 -9.50 -6.32
CA ASN A 30 -12.02 -9.12 -7.73
C ASN A 30 -11.61 -10.27 -8.66
N VAL A 31 -10.53 -10.98 -8.33
CA VAL A 31 -10.07 -12.17 -9.07
C VAL A 31 -11.17 -13.22 -9.10
N LEU A 32 -11.88 -13.49 -8.00
CA LEU A 32 -12.98 -14.47 -7.97
C LEU A 32 -14.15 -14.06 -8.88
N GLU A 33 -14.56 -12.80 -8.87
CA GLU A 33 -15.62 -12.34 -9.76
C GLU A 33 -15.20 -12.47 -11.24
N LYS A 34 -13.96 -12.11 -11.56
CA LYS A 34 -13.39 -12.29 -12.91
C LYS A 34 -13.30 -13.77 -13.29
N LEU A 35 -12.92 -14.64 -12.36
CA LEU A 35 -12.90 -16.10 -12.57
C LEU A 35 -14.31 -16.67 -12.80
N ARG A 36 -15.32 -16.21 -12.05
CA ARG A 36 -16.73 -16.58 -12.27
C ARG A 36 -17.20 -16.14 -13.65
N ALA A 37 -16.85 -14.92 -14.07
CA ALA A 37 -17.11 -14.45 -15.44
C ALA A 37 -16.44 -15.32 -16.51
N LEU A 38 -15.24 -15.87 -16.21
CA LEU A 38 -14.54 -16.84 -17.07
C LEU A 38 -15.12 -18.28 -16.99
N ASN A 39 -16.21 -18.50 -16.26
CA ASN A 39 -16.83 -19.82 -16.02
C ASN A 39 -15.85 -20.87 -15.45
N TYR A 40 -14.92 -20.44 -14.59
CA TYR A 40 -13.88 -21.32 -14.05
C TYR A 40 -14.45 -22.52 -13.26
N GLU A 41 -15.61 -22.38 -12.62
CA GLU A 41 -16.23 -23.46 -11.85
C GLU A 41 -16.60 -24.66 -12.75
N ARG A 42 -17.09 -24.38 -13.96
CA ARG A 42 -17.48 -25.41 -14.93
C ARG A 42 -16.28 -25.95 -15.70
N GLU A 43 -15.37 -25.08 -16.12
CA GLU A 43 -14.27 -25.46 -17.01
C GLU A 43 -13.01 -25.95 -16.29
N TYR A 44 -12.75 -25.48 -15.08
CA TYR A 44 -11.55 -25.77 -14.30
C TYR A 44 -11.87 -26.57 -13.02
N ALA A 45 -12.72 -26.05 -12.13
CA ALA A 45 -13.00 -26.67 -10.83
C ALA A 45 -13.66 -28.05 -10.96
N ARG A 46 -14.70 -28.16 -11.81
CA ARG A 46 -15.39 -29.44 -12.06
C ARG A 46 -14.53 -30.49 -12.76
N LYS A 47 -13.61 -30.08 -13.64
CA LYS A 47 -12.71 -31.02 -14.36
C LYS A 47 -11.61 -31.56 -13.45
N LYS A 48 -11.11 -30.74 -12.52
CA LYS A 48 -10.08 -31.16 -11.55
C LYS A 48 -10.64 -31.69 -10.23
N GLY A 49 -11.96 -31.59 -10.00
CA GLY A 49 -12.59 -32.02 -8.74
C GLY A 49 -12.19 -31.16 -7.55
N ILE A 50 -11.81 -29.89 -7.79
CA ILE A 50 -11.36 -28.96 -6.76
C ILE A 50 -12.57 -28.17 -6.24
N ALA A 51 -12.64 -27.94 -4.93
CA ALA A 51 -13.64 -27.05 -4.35
C ALA A 51 -13.48 -25.62 -4.90
N PRO A 52 -14.56 -24.85 -5.09
CA PRO A 52 -14.48 -23.46 -5.50
C PRO A 52 -13.54 -22.66 -4.58
N PHE A 53 -12.76 -21.74 -5.16
CA PHE A 53 -11.81 -20.95 -4.41
C PHE A 53 -12.55 -19.92 -3.53
N THR A 54 -12.03 -19.69 -2.33
CA THR A 54 -12.54 -18.68 -1.37
C THR A 54 -11.76 -17.38 -1.46
N GLU A 55 -12.32 -16.28 -0.94
CA GLU A 55 -11.69 -14.94 -0.94
C GLU A 55 -10.34 -14.91 -0.20
N THR A 56 -10.09 -15.89 0.66
CA THR A 56 -8.84 -16.03 1.42
C THR A 56 -7.81 -16.94 0.77
N GLN A 57 -8.16 -17.64 -0.33
CA GLN A 57 -7.36 -18.73 -0.88
C GLN A 57 -5.96 -18.32 -1.32
N PHE A 58 -5.78 -17.13 -1.91
CA PHE A 58 -4.46 -16.56 -2.25
C PHE A 58 -4.19 -15.22 -1.55
N ALA A 59 -5.15 -14.68 -0.81
CA ALA A 59 -4.95 -13.44 -0.06
C ALA A 59 -4.08 -13.64 1.18
N ILE A 60 -4.23 -14.77 1.86
CA ILE A 60 -3.50 -15.10 3.09
C ILE A 60 -2.91 -16.51 3.00
N MET A 61 -1.91 -16.79 3.84
CA MET A 61 -1.42 -18.16 4.00
C MET A 61 -2.52 -19.02 4.63
N THR A 62 -3.04 -20.00 3.89
CA THR A 62 -4.02 -20.94 4.42
C THR A 62 -3.30 -21.98 5.28
N TYR A 63 -3.69 -22.07 6.57
CA TYR A 63 -3.05 -22.80 7.68
C TYR A 63 -2.81 -24.31 7.48
N SER A 64 -3.10 -24.89 6.31
CA SER A 64 -2.98 -26.33 6.08
C SER A 64 -1.74 -26.73 5.29
N ASN A 65 -1.35 -26.06 4.20
CA ASN A 65 -0.20 -26.45 3.37
C ASN A 65 0.26 -25.37 2.36
N PRO A 66 1.39 -24.66 2.59
CA PRO A 66 1.93 -23.68 1.64
C PRO A 66 2.25 -24.26 0.24
N ASN A 67 2.71 -25.52 0.18
CA ASN A 67 3.01 -26.20 -1.09
C ASN A 67 1.75 -26.49 -1.92
N ALA A 68 0.62 -26.76 -1.26
CA ALA A 68 -0.65 -26.99 -1.95
C ALA A 68 -1.22 -25.69 -2.54
N GLN A 69 -1.05 -24.58 -1.81
CA GLN A 69 -1.38 -23.24 -2.27
C GLN A 69 -0.54 -22.86 -3.51
N PHE A 70 0.77 -23.10 -3.46
CA PHE A 70 1.67 -22.88 -4.59
C PHE A 70 1.28 -23.71 -5.82
N THR A 71 0.99 -24.99 -5.63
CA THR A 71 0.56 -25.88 -6.73
C THR A 71 -0.75 -25.37 -7.35
N SER A 72 -1.70 -24.99 -6.51
CA SER A 72 -3.00 -24.44 -6.97
C SER A 72 -2.83 -23.11 -7.71
N PHE A 73 -1.91 -22.25 -7.25
CA PHE A 73 -1.57 -20.98 -7.88
C PHE A 73 -0.99 -21.17 -9.28
N ILE A 74 -0.01 -22.07 -9.42
CA ILE A 74 0.61 -22.38 -10.70
C ILE A 74 -0.39 -23.00 -11.68
N ASP A 75 -1.21 -23.94 -11.20
CA ASP A 75 -2.24 -24.57 -12.01
C ASP A 75 -3.31 -23.57 -12.50
N LEU A 76 -3.67 -22.60 -11.65
CA LEU A 76 -4.60 -21.54 -11.99
C LEU A 76 -3.99 -20.58 -13.02
N ILE A 77 -2.73 -20.17 -12.84
CA ILE A 77 -2.00 -19.36 -13.82
C ILE A 77 -1.97 -20.06 -15.17
N GLN A 78 -1.62 -21.36 -15.21
CA GLN A 78 -1.56 -22.10 -16.46
C GLN A 78 -2.93 -22.15 -17.17
N TYR A 79 -4.01 -22.30 -16.40
CA TYR A 79 -5.36 -22.21 -16.93
C TYR A 79 -5.67 -20.81 -17.48
N LEU A 80 -5.38 -19.75 -16.72
CA LEU A 80 -5.65 -18.37 -17.12
C LEU A 80 -4.84 -17.94 -18.34
N MET A 81 -3.56 -18.31 -18.42
CA MET A 81 -2.71 -18.03 -19.58
C MET A 81 -3.24 -18.71 -20.85
N LYS A 82 -3.76 -19.94 -20.73
CA LYS A 82 -4.44 -20.61 -21.84
C LYS A 82 -5.71 -19.87 -22.28
N GLN A 83 -6.48 -19.34 -21.34
CA GLN A 83 -7.67 -18.53 -21.64
C GLN A 83 -7.32 -17.17 -22.25
N ALA A 84 -6.12 -16.64 -21.99
CA ALA A 84 -5.58 -15.42 -22.59
C ALA A 84 -4.93 -15.64 -23.98
N ASN A 85 -5.08 -16.82 -24.60
CA ASN A 85 -4.42 -17.22 -25.85
C ASN A 85 -2.89 -17.10 -25.82
N HIS A 86 -2.27 -17.21 -24.64
CA HIS A 86 -0.82 -17.26 -24.51
C HIS A 86 -0.37 -18.71 -24.30
N ASP A 87 0.52 -19.21 -25.16
CA ASP A 87 1.10 -20.53 -24.98
C ASP A 87 2.05 -20.48 -23.77
N PHE A 88 1.61 -21.04 -22.65
CA PHE A 88 2.34 -21.04 -21.38
C PHE A 88 2.31 -22.45 -20.79
N VAL A 89 3.36 -23.21 -21.08
CA VAL A 89 3.53 -24.57 -20.59
C VAL A 89 4.65 -24.60 -19.55
N LEU A 90 4.31 -25.06 -18.35
CA LEU A 90 5.28 -25.33 -17.29
C LEU A 90 5.56 -26.83 -17.23
N ASP A 91 6.83 -27.20 -17.06
CA ASP A 91 7.21 -28.59 -16.86
C ASP A 91 6.75 -29.04 -15.46
N LYS A 92 6.30 -30.29 -15.33
CA LYS A 92 5.97 -30.89 -14.03
C LYS A 92 7.19 -31.03 -13.13
N TYR A 93 8.40 -31.16 -13.70
CA TYR A 93 9.66 -31.34 -12.98
C TYR A 93 10.43 -30.04 -12.72
N ASP A 94 9.97 -28.89 -13.22
CA ASP A 94 10.58 -27.60 -12.91
C ASP A 94 10.51 -27.33 -11.40
N ASP A 95 11.61 -26.84 -10.81
CA ASP A 95 11.60 -26.39 -9.43
C ASP A 95 10.73 -25.11 -9.27
N PRO A 96 10.25 -24.80 -8.04
CA PRO A 96 9.37 -23.65 -7.81
C PRO A 96 9.93 -22.31 -8.31
N ASN A 97 11.24 -22.09 -8.24
CA ASN A 97 11.82 -20.83 -8.72
C ASN A 97 11.81 -20.77 -10.24
N THR A 98 12.11 -21.88 -10.91
CA THR A 98 12.05 -21.96 -12.37
C THR A 98 10.63 -21.71 -12.88
N LYS A 99 9.60 -22.25 -12.22
CA LYS A 99 8.19 -21.98 -12.54
C LYS A 99 7.84 -20.49 -12.40
N ILE A 100 8.26 -19.86 -11.30
CA ILE A 100 8.03 -18.43 -11.04
C ILE A 100 8.79 -17.55 -12.03
N ASN A 101 10.04 -17.87 -12.36
CA ASN A 101 10.83 -17.10 -13.32
C ASN A 101 10.23 -17.18 -14.73
N LYS A 102 9.76 -18.35 -15.16
CA LYS A 102 9.01 -18.51 -16.41
C LYS A 102 7.71 -17.69 -16.40
N PHE A 103 6.98 -17.69 -15.27
CA PHE A 103 5.78 -16.88 -15.12
C PHE A 103 6.06 -15.38 -15.18
N ILE A 104 7.10 -14.90 -14.48
CA ILE A 104 7.54 -13.50 -14.51
C ILE A 104 7.91 -13.07 -15.94
N LEU A 105 8.59 -13.94 -16.70
CA LEU A 105 8.92 -13.65 -18.09
C LEU A 105 7.64 -13.48 -18.93
N ALA A 106 6.66 -14.37 -18.74
CA ALA A 106 5.39 -14.29 -19.45
C ALA A 106 4.56 -13.06 -19.03
N LEU A 107 4.58 -12.67 -17.75
CA LEU A 107 3.97 -11.43 -17.27
C LEU A 107 4.59 -10.19 -17.92
N LYS A 108 5.92 -10.18 -18.09
CA LYS A 108 6.62 -9.08 -18.79
C LYS A 108 6.19 -8.98 -20.26
N VAL A 109 6.04 -10.11 -20.95
CA VAL A 109 5.54 -10.14 -22.34
C VAL A 109 4.12 -9.57 -22.44
N LEU A 110 3.28 -9.86 -21.44
CA LEU A 110 1.90 -9.34 -21.38
C LEU A 110 1.80 -7.86 -20.95
N GLY A 111 2.93 -7.24 -20.58
CA GLY A 111 3.00 -5.83 -20.18
C GLY A 111 2.67 -5.57 -18.70
N PHE A 112 2.84 -6.55 -17.83
CA PHE A 112 2.65 -6.36 -16.39
C PHE A 112 3.80 -5.53 -15.77
N PRO A 113 3.51 -4.45 -15.01
CA PRO A 113 4.53 -3.72 -14.29
C PRO A 113 5.00 -4.54 -13.07
N LEU A 114 6.17 -5.15 -13.18
CA LEU A 114 6.80 -5.87 -12.07
C LEU A 114 7.49 -4.88 -11.13
N ASP A 115 6.81 -4.51 -10.05
CA ASP A 115 7.26 -3.57 -9.00
C ASP A 115 7.71 -4.28 -7.70
N PHE A 116 7.65 -5.61 -7.66
CA PHE A 116 8.05 -6.43 -6.52
C PHE A 116 9.08 -7.52 -6.88
N PRO A 117 9.86 -8.03 -5.90
CA PRO A 117 10.84 -9.09 -6.15
C PRO A 117 10.19 -10.46 -6.39
N ALA A 118 10.86 -11.32 -7.17
CA ALA A 118 10.39 -12.67 -7.51
C ALA A 118 10.09 -13.56 -6.28
N SER A 119 10.75 -13.29 -5.15
CA SER A 119 10.51 -13.96 -3.88
C SER A 119 9.08 -13.80 -3.36
N LYS A 120 8.39 -12.70 -3.70
CA LYS A 120 7.00 -12.45 -3.29
C LYS A 120 6.01 -13.33 -4.06
N LEU A 121 6.24 -13.56 -5.36
CA LEU A 121 5.41 -14.50 -6.13
C LEU A 121 5.66 -15.96 -5.74
N ARG A 122 6.88 -16.29 -5.30
CA ARG A 122 7.18 -17.63 -4.77
C ARG A 122 6.35 -17.98 -3.54
N LEU A 123 5.96 -17.00 -2.73
CA LEU A 123 5.07 -17.23 -1.59
C LEU A 123 3.68 -17.70 -2.04
N SER A 124 3.24 -17.37 -3.27
CA SER A 124 1.92 -17.72 -3.83
C SER A 124 0.71 -17.21 -3.02
N TYR A 125 0.94 -16.26 -2.11
CA TYR A 125 -0.09 -15.56 -1.36
C TYR A 125 0.28 -14.09 -1.12
N GLY A 126 -0.72 -13.28 -0.82
CA GLY A 126 -0.60 -11.85 -0.56
C GLY A 126 -0.72 -10.98 -1.81
N GLU A 127 -0.52 -9.68 -1.63
CA GLU A 127 -0.81 -8.64 -2.62
C GLU A 127 -0.19 -8.90 -4.00
N ALA A 128 1.10 -9.24 -4.06
CA ALA A 128 1.80 -9.51 -5.31
C ALA A 128 1.21 -10.69 -6.09
N ALA A 129 0.77 -11.74 -5.39
CA ALA A 129 0.15 -12.91 -6.02
C ALA A 129 -1.26 -12.59 -6.53
N CYS A 130 -2.06 -11.89 -5.73
CA CYS A 130 -3.42 -11.47 -6.12
C CYS A 130 -3.38 -10.45 -7.27
N ALA A 131 -2.49 -9.46 -7.24
CA ALA A 131 -2.34 -8.46 -8.31
C ALA A 131 -1.92 -9.11 -9.65
N ALA A 132 -1.00 -10.08 -9.61
CA ALA A 132 -0.61 -10.83 -10.79
C ALA A 132 -1.79 -11.66 -11.35
N LEU A 133 -2.57 -12.32 -10.49
CA LEU A 133 -3.77 -13.05 -10.92
C LEU A 133 -4.83 -12.12 -11.51
N ASP A 134 -5.06 -10.96 -10.90
CA ASP A 134 -6.04 -9.98 -11.34
C ASP A 134 -5.73 -9.47 -12.76
N PHE A 135 -4.46 -9.15 -13.01
CA PHE A 135 -3.99 -8.74 -14.32
C PHE A 135 -4.15 -9.84 -15.38
N VAL A 136 -3.77 -11.08 -15.06
CA VAL A 136 -3.91 -12.20 -16.02
C VAL A 136 -5.39 -12.50 -16.27
N CYS A 137 -6.27 -12.35 -15.27
CA CYS A 137 -7.71 -12.44 -15.46
C CYS A 137 -8.24 -11.36 -16.41
N ASP A 138 -7.77 -10.12 -16.30
CA ASP A 138 -8.15 -9.05 -17.24
C ASP A 138 -7.71 -9.35 -18.67
N LYS A 139 -6.49 -9.87 -18.84
CA LYS A 139 -6.00 -10.31 -20.16
C LYS A 139 -6.82 -11.48 -20.70
N ALA A 140 -7.20 -12.44 -19.87
CA ALA A 140 -8.05 -13.57 -20.25
C ALA A 140 -9.47 -13.12 -20.65
N LEU A 141 -10.06 -12.19 -19.90
CA LEU A 141 -11.37 -11.61 -20.22
C LEU A 141 -11.33 -10.79 -21.51
N ALA A 142 -10.27 -10.00 -21.70
CA ALA A 142 -10.06 -9.24 -22.94
C ALA A 142 -9.93 -10.17 -24.16
N ALA A 143 -9.18 -11.28 -24.04
CA ALA A 143 -9.04 -12.27 -25.11
C ALA A 143 -10.37 -12.95 -25.50
N ARG A 144 -11.31 -13.05 -24.55
CA ARG A 144 -12.67 -13.58 -24.79
C ARG A 144 -13.67 -12.51 -25.24
N ASN A 145 -13.24 -11.27 -25.45
CA ASN A 145 -14.09 -10.10 -25.71
C ASN A 145 -15.22 -9.98 -24.68
N PHE A 146 -14.93 -10.30 -23.42
CA PHE A 146 -15.92 -10.21 -22.35
C PHE A 146 -16.22 -8.75 -22.04
N SER A 147 -17.50 -8.39 -22.10
CA SER A 147 -18.03 -7.13 -21.58
C SER A 147 -19.08 -7.45 -20.55
N TRP A 148 -19.08 -6.72 -19.43
CA TRP A 148 -20.18 -6.78 -18.49
C TRP A 148 -21.49 -6.45 -19.22
N ALA A 149 -22.43 -7.39 -19.21
CA ALA A 149 -23.75 -7.12 -19.72
C ALA A 149 -24.34 -5.96 -18.92
N ARG A 150 -24.86 -4.93 -19.60
CA ARG A 150 -25.67 -3.93 -18.91
C ARG A 150 -26.80 -4.68 -18.21
N PRO A 151 -27.08 -4.37 -16.93
CA PRO A 151 -28.20 -5.00 -16.23
C PRO A 151 -29.44 -4.91 -17.12
N ALA A 152 -29.92 -6.07 -17.56
CA ALA A 152 -31.20 -6.17 -18.22
C ALA A 152 -32.21 -6.05 -17.09
N TYR A 153 -32.58 -4.82 -16.76
CA TYR A 153 -33.81 -4.59 -16.03
C TYR A 153 -34.89 -5.32 -16.82
N PRO A 154 -35.64 -6.24 -16.20
CA PRO A 154 -36.89 -6.69 -16.80
C PRO A 154 -37.57 -5.42 -17.28
N LYS A 155 -37.97 -5.38 -18.56
CA LYS A 155 -38.98 -4.40 -18.93
C LYS A 155 -40.15 -4.77 -18.03
N GLU A 156 -40.28 -4.07 -16.92
CA GLU A 156 -41.60 -3.79 -16.41
C GLU A 156 -42.28 -3.25 -17.65
N ASP A 157 -43.19 -4.04 -18.22
CA ASP A 157 -44.31 -3.50 -18.96
C ASP A 157 -45.04 -2.63 -17.91
N PHE A 158 -44.43 -1.50 -17.55
CA PHE A 158 -45.17 -0.33 -17.12
C PHE A 158 -46.20 -0.20 -18.22
N ALA A 159 -47.44 -0.48 -17.83
CA ALA A 159 -48.62 -0.22 -18.62
C ALA A 159 -48.31 1.01 -19.46
N ASP A 160 -48.43 0.89 -20.79
CA ASP A 160 -48.41 2.01 -21.71
C ASP A 160 -48.95 3.20 -20.95
N GLU A 161 -48.07 4.15 -20.60
CA GLU A 161 -48.46 5.35 -19.89
C GLU A 161 -49.64 5.88 -20.69
N ALA A 162 -50.83 5.82 -20.10
CA ALA A 162 -51.99 6.43 -20.70
C ALA A 162 -51.55 7.87 -20.95
N GLU A 163 -51.52 8.29 -22.22
CA GLU A 163 -51.21 9.66 -22.60
C GLU A 163 -51.97 10.56 -21.63
N VAL A 164 -51.21 11.29 -20.81
CA VAL A 164 -51.77 12.23 -19.84
C VAL A 164 -52.50 13.26 -20.70
N ASP A 165 -53.83 13.29 -20.58
CA ASP A 165 -54.67 14.25 -21.28
C ASP A 165 -54.29 15.65 -20.80
N GLU A 166 -53.50 16.37 -21.59
CA GLU A 166 -52.99 17.72 -21.29
C GLU A 166 -54.15 18.74 -21.11
N ASP A 167 -55.37 18.41 -21.54
CA ASP A 167 -56.57 19.25 -21.33
C ASP A 167 -57.22 19.09 -19.95
N ALA A 168 -56.72 18.17 -19.10
CA ALA A 168 -57.21 17.95 -17.74
C ALA A 168 -56.35 18.62 -16.64
N GLU A 169 -55.39 19.47 -17.02
CA GLU A 169 -54.62 20.27 -16.07
C GLU A 169 -55.52 21.41 -15.54
N VAL A 170 -56.12 21.17 -14.37
CA VAL A 170 -56.92 22.16 -13.66
C VAL A 170 -55.95 23.17 -13.05
N ASP A 171 -55.87 24.37 -13.63
CA ASP A 171 -55.14 25.50 -13.08
C ASP A 171 -55.61 25.76 -11.64
N ALA A 172 -54.80 25.30 -10.69
CA ALA A 172 -54.96 25.60 -9.28
C ALA A 172 -54.22 26.92 -8.98
N ASP A 173 -54.78 28.02 -9.47
CA ASP A 173 -54.41 29.35 -8.99
C ASP A 173 -55.05 29.58 -7.61
N GLU A 174 -54.22 29.41 -6.60
CA GLU A 174 -54.43 29.80 -5.21
C GLU A 174 -54.27 31.32 -5.06
N ASP A 175 -55.37 32.09 -5.21
CA ASP A 175 -55.66 33.26 -4.36
C ASP A 175 -57.01 33.90 -4.72
N GLY A 176 -57.97 33.83 -3.80
CA GLY A 176 -59.26 34.53 -3.93
C GLY A 176 -60.31 33.99 -2.97
N ALA A 177 -60.63 34.75 -1.94
CA ALA A 177 -61.63 34.46 -0.91
C ALA A 177 -62.95 33.89 -1.48
N PRO A 178 -63.65 33.00 -0.75
CA PRO A 178 -64.93 32.45 -1.21
C PRO A 178 -65.95 33.59 -1.25
N PRO A 179 -66.51 33.95 -2.43
CA PRO A 179 -67.67 34.82 -2.45
C PRO A 179 -68.89 34.01 -2.03
N GLU A 180 -69.75 34.62 -1.23
CA GLU A 180 -71.07 34.16 -0.80
C GLU A 180 -72.06 34.06 -2.01
N GLU A 181 -71.64 33.43 -3.11
CA GLU A 181 -72.43 33.29 -4.35
C GLU A 181 -73.12 31.92 -4.46
N GLU A 182 -72.92 31.03 -3.48
CA GLU A 182 -73.57 29.71 -3.48
C GLU A 182 -75.07 29.80 -3.17
N GLU A 183 -75.55 30.85 -2.49
CA GLU A 183 -76.98 31.00 -2.17
C GLU A 183 -77.78 31.70 -3.27
N GLU A 184 -77.15 32.58 -4.08
CA GLU A 184 -77.78 33.17 -5.27
C GLU A 184 -77.86 32.17 -6.44
N LEU A 185 -76.82 31.34 -6.64
CA LEU A 185 -76.80 30.35 -7.73
C LEU A 185 -77.89 29.28 -7.59
N TYR A 186 -78.19 28.83 -6.36
CA TYR A 186 -79.28 27.87 -6.12
C TYR A 186 -80.67 28.49 -6.28
N SER A 187 -80.82 29.80 -6.00
CA SER A 187 -82.07 30.52 -6.20
C SER A 187 -82.36 30.77 -7.69
N ASP A 188 -81.33 31.06 -8.48
CA ASP A 188 -81.41 31.19 -9.93
C ASP A 188 -81.63 29.84 -10.61
N ILE A 189 -81.05 28.74 -10.11
CA ILE A 189 -81.35 27.38 -10.62
C ILE A 189 -82.79 26.96 -10.29
N ALA A 190 -83.34 27.36 -9.13
CA ALA A 190 -84.72 27.05 -8.78
C ALA A 190 -85.74 27.91 -9.57
N ARG A 191 -85.38 29.16 -9.88
CA ARG A 191 -86.20 30.06 -10.70
C ARG A 191 -86.10 29.71 -12.20
N ALA A 192 -84.89 29.37 -12.67
CA ALA A 192 -84.64 28.81 -13.99
C ALA A 192 -85.34 27.47 -14.16
N LYS A 193 -85.40 26.58 -13.15
CA LYS A 193 -86.18 25.33 -13.25
C LYS A 193 -87.69 25.56 -13.44
N ASN A 194 -88.24 26.61 -12.84
CA ASN A 194 -89.67 26.90 -12.91
C ASN A 194 -90.04 27.67 -14.20
N GLU A 195 -89.13 28.52 -14.71
CA GLU A 195 -89.24 29.18 -16.01
C GLU A 195 -88.95 28.21 -17.16
N GLU A 196 -87.95 27.32 -17.03
CA GLU A 196 -87.66 26.23 -17.97
C GLU A 196 -88.75 25.17 -17.96
N GLU A 197 -89.34 24.76 -16.82
CA GLU A 197 -90.50 23.85 -16.86
C GLU A 197 -91.69 24.50 -17.58
N SER A 198 -91.94 25.80 -17.37
CA SER A 198 -93.02 26.54 -18.05
C SER A 198 -92.77 26.74 -19.55
N GLU A 199 -91.53 27.00 -19.97
CA GLU A 199 -91.13 27.13 -21.37
C GLU A 199 -91.01 25.78 -22.08
N LEU A 200 -90.50 24.75 -21.39
CA LEU A 200 -90.39 23.39 -21.89
C LEU A 200 -91.80 22.78 -22.03
N GLU A 201 -92.71 23.00 -21.09
CA GLU A 201 -94.10 22.52 -21.15
C GLU A 201 -94.91 23.27 -22.23
N GLN A 202 -94.62 24.55 -22.47
CA GLN A 202 -95.12 25.29 -23.65
C GLN A 202 -94.51 24.76 -24.96
N SER A 203 -93.23 24.34 -24.96
CA SER A 203 -92.57 23.71 -26.12
C SER A 203 -93.12 22.30 -26.42
N PHE A 204 -93.55 21.55 -25.39
CA PHE A 204 -94.22 20.26 -25.53
C PHE A 204 -95.67 20.39 -26.01
N GLN A 205 -96.32 21.53 -25.74
CA GLN A 205 -97.69 21.82 -26.22
C GLN A 205 -97.73 22.45 -27.61
N GLN A 206 -96.60 22.95 -28.12
CA GLN A 206 -96.44 23.15 -29.54
C GLN A 206 -96.32 21.78 -30.20
N MET A 207 -97.41 21.34 -30.84
CA MET A 207 -97.38 20.19 -31.74
C MET A 207 -96.22 20.42 -32.73
N ILE A 208 -95.12 19.68 -32.56
CA ILE A 208 -93.99 19.67 -33.49
C ILE A 208 -94.52 19.06 -34.78
N VAL A 209 -95.07 19.91 -35.65
CA VAL A 209 -95.42 19.53 -37.01
C VAL A 209 -94.09 19.49 -37.75
N SER A 210 -93.58 18.29 -38.00
CA SER A 210 -92.43 18.15 -38.87
C SER A 210 -92.82 18.67 -40.27
N GLU A 211 -92.30 19.84 -40.66
CA GLU A 211 -92.29 20.28 -42.07
C GLU A 211 -91.40 19.39 -42.95
N VAL A 212 -90.84 18.33 -42.37
CA VAL A 212 -90.05 17.33 -43.07
C VAL A 212 -90.99 16.38 -43.79
N ASP A 213 -90.95 16.42 -45.13
CA ASP A 213 -91.64 15.46 -45.99
C ASP A 213 -91.25 14.02 -45.58
N PRO A 214 -92.22 13.16 -45.23
CA PRO A 214 -91.96 11.77 -44.82
C PRO A 214 -91.12 10.98 -45.82
N LEU A 215 -91.22 11.29 -47.12
CA LEU A 215 -90.42 10.66 -48.16
C LEU A 215 -88.96 11.11 -48.09
N LEU A 216 -88.70 12.41 -47.94
CA LEU A 216 -87.36 12.96 -47.76
C LEU A 216 -86.69 12.41 -46.50
N TRP A 217 -87.41 12.36 -45.38
CA TRP A 217 -86.89 11.75 -44.14
C TRP A 217 -86.52 10.29 -44.33
N LYS A 218 -87.37 9.50 -45.01
CA LYS A 218 -87.09 8.10 -45.29
C LYS A 218 -85.87 7.93 -46.20
N THR A 219 -85.73 8.76 -47.23
CA THR A 219 -84.54 8.73 -48.09
C THR A 219 -83.27 9.12 -47.35
N GLU A 220 -83.37 10.06 -46.41
CA GLU A 220 -82.26 10.49 -45.58
C GLU A 220 -81.86 9.40 -44.56
N LEU A 221 -82.84 8.71 -43.99
CA LEU A 221 -82.64 7.56 -43.11
C LEU A 221 -82.01 6.38 -43.86
N GLU A 222 -82.42 6.13 -45.10
CA GLU A 222 -81.79 5.13 -45.99
C GLU A 222 -80.37 5.52 -46.41
N ARG A 223 -80.09 6.83 -46.56
CA ARG A 223 -78.77 7.38 -46.89
C ARG A 223 -77.80 7.36 -45.71
N VAL A 224 -78.30 7.68 -44.51
CA VAL A 224 -77.49 7.87 -43.28
C VAL A 224 -77.45 6.60 -42.43
N GLY A 225 -78.45 5.73 -42.51
CA GLY A 225 -78.48 4.44 -41.80
C GLY A 225 -77.23 3.57 -42.00
N PRO A 226 -76.70 3.42 -43.24
CA PRO A 226 -75.45 2.71 -43.47
C PRO A 226 -74.21 3.41 -42.87
N LYS A 227 -74.25 4.74 -42.71
CA LYS A 227 -73.17 5.55 -42.13
C LYS A 227 -73.20 5.57 -40.59
N LEU A 228 -74.38 5.39 -40.00
CA LEU A 228 -74.60 5.30 -38.55
C LEU A 228 -74.48 3.88 -38.01
N LYS A 229 -74.44 2.86 -38.87
CA LYS A 229 -73.97 1.55 -38.46
C LYS A 229 -72.51 1.68 -38.06
N LEU A 230 -72.29 1.89 -36.76
CA LEU A 230 -71.01 1.68 -36.10
C LEU A 230 -70.55 0.28 -36.51
N ARG A 231 -69.64 0.23 -37.50
CA ARG A 231 -68.76 -0.92 -37.64
C ARG A 231 -67.83 -0.83 -36.45
N VAL A 232 -68.29 -1.36 -35.32
CA VAL A 232 -67.39 -1.81 -34.26
C VAL A 232 -66.44 -2.77 -34.96
N LYS A 233 -65.26 -2.27 -35.33
CA LYS A 233 -64.18 -3.13 -35.79
C LYS A 233 -63.80 -3.89 -34.53
N GLU A 234 -64.21 -5.16 -34.45
CA GLU A 234 -63.92 -6.13 -33.36
C GLU A 234 -62.41 -6.37 -33.10
N GLY A 235 -61.53 -5.47 -33.56
CA GLY A 235 -60.08 -5.67 -33.57
C GLY A 235 -59.26 -4.45 -33.14
N ASP A 236 -59.86 -3.36 -32.67
CA ASP A 236 -59.08 -2.32 -31.98
C ASP A 236 -59.29 -2.54 -30.48
N GLY A 237 -58.25 -2.97 -29.76
CA GLY A 237 -58.26 -3.31 -28.33
C GLY A 237 -58.54 -2.13 -27.39
N LYS A 238 -59.32 -1.14 -27.86
CA LYS A 238 -59.77 0.09 -27.21
C LYS A 238 -61.22 -0.01 -26.71
N GLU A 239 -61.71 -1.23 -26.49
CA GLU A 239 -63.01 -1.43 -25.87
C GLU A 239 -62.83 -1.43 -24.35
N TRP A 240 -63.39 -0.43 -23.67
CA TRP A 240 -63.39 -0.33 -22.21
C TRP A 240 -63.94 -1.61 -21.54
N HIS A 241 -64.82 -2.35 -22.22
CA HIS A 241 -65.29 -3.68 -21.81
C HIS A 241 -64.15 -4.71 -21.70
N MET A 242 -63.22 -4.75 -22.66
CA MET A 242 -62.07 -5.63 -22.61
C MET A 242 -61.14 -5.27 -21.45
N HIS A 243 -60.97 -3.97 -21.16
CA HIS A 243 -60.20 -3.51 -20.00
C HIS A 243 -60.85 -3.94 -18.68
N ILE A 244 -62.16 -3.79 -18.52
CA ILE A 244 -62.88 -4.22 -17.31
C ILE A 244 -62.78 -5.74 -17.12
N GLU A 245 -62.95 -6.52 -18.18
CA GLU A 245 -62.83 -7.98 -18.11
C GLU A 245 -61.38 -8.42 -17.80
N ARG A 246 -60.37 -7.69 -18.28
CA ARG A 246 -58.97 -7.91 -17.88
C ARG A 246 -58.75 -7.58 -16.40
N THR A 247 -59.26 -6.45 -15.91
CA THR A 247 -59.15 -6.06 -14.49
C THR A 247 -59.80 -7.08 -13.58
N ARG A 248 -60.99 -7.59 -13.92
CA ARG A 248 -61.66 -8.66 -13.16
C ARG A 248 -60.83 -9.94 -13.12
N LYS A 249 -60.21 -10.33 -14.25
CA LYS A 249 -59.29 -11.48 -14.29
C LYS A 249 -58.07 -11.26 -13.41
N HIS A 250 -57.43 -10.11 -13.49
CA HIS A 250 -56.29 -9.80 -12.62
C HIS A 250 -56.67 -9.75 -11.14
N GLU A 251 -57.86 -9.23 -10.81
CA GLU A 251 -58.40 -9.24 -9.45
C GLU A 251 -58.52 -10.66 -8.90
N THR A 252 -59.04 -11.61 -9.70
CA THR A 252 -59.10 -13.02 -9.28
C THR A 252 -57.71 -13.63 -9.08
N VAL A 253 -56.76 -13.36 -9.99
CA VAL A 253 -55.38 -13.85 -9.88
C VAL A 253 -54.70 -13.29 -8.62
N ILE A 254 -54.92 -12.01 -8.30
CA ILE A 254 -54.38 -11.39 -7.08
C ILE A 254 -55.02 -12.01 -5.85
N LYS A 255 -56.34 -12.21 -5.83
CA LYS A 255 -57.05 -12.84 -4.70
C LYS A 255 -56.55 -14.26 -4.43
N ASP A 256 -56.16 -15.01 -5.46
CA ASP A 256 -55.66 -16.36 -5.31
C ASP A 256 -54.18 -16.41 -4.90
N LEU A 257 -53.32 -15.56 -5.50
CA LEU A 257 -51.88 -15.60 -5.29
C LEU A 257 -51.40 -14.85 -4.03
N LEU A 258 -52.02 -13.72 -3.70
CA LEU A 258 -51.63 -12.89 -2.56
C LEU A 258 -51.59 -13.63 -1.21
N PRO A 259 -52.61 -14.43 -0.82
CA PRO A 259 -52.57 -15.15 0.45
C PRO A 259 -51.47 -16.23 0.46
N VAL A 260 -51.22 -16.89 -0.68
CA VAL A 260 -50.15 -17.90 -0.81
C VAL A 260 -48.78 -17.24 -0.64
N ALA A 261 -48.53 -16.13 -1.35
CA ALA A 261 -47.28 -15.38 -1.25
C ALA A 261 -47.06 -14.83 0.18
N ASN A 262 -48.10 -14.27 0.81
CA ASN A 262 -48.00 -13.79 2.19
C ASN A 262 -47.69 -14.90 3.19
N ASN A 263 -48.30 -16.09 3.03
CA ASN A 263 -48.00 -17.23 3.88
C ASN A 263 -46.57 -17.74 3.69
N GLN A 264 -46.09 -17.83 2.44
CA GLN A 264 -44.71 -18.20 2.16
C GLN A 264 -43.72 -17.19 2.75
N LEU A 265 -43.98 -15.90 2.58
CA LEU A 265 -43.15 -14.83 3.15
C LEU A 265 -43.12 -14.90 4.69
N LYS A 266 -44.26 -15.19 5.32
CA LYS A 266 -44.34 -15.35 6.78
C LYS A 266 -43.54 -16.56 7.28
N ILE A 267 -43.59 -17.67 6.56
CA ILE A 267 -42.80 -18.87 6.88
C ILE A 267 -41.30 -18.56 6.76
N ILE A 268 -40.88 -17.95 5.66
CA ILE A 268 -39.48 -17.56 5.43
C ILE A 268 -39.02 -16.57 6.52
N GLY A 269 -39.86 -15.58 6.85
CA GLY A 269 -39.58 -14.63 7.92
C GLY A 269 -39.37 -15.32 9.27
N GLY A 270 -40.25 -16.26 9.64
CA GLY A 270 -40.12 -17.04 10.86
C GLY A 270 -38.85 -17.91 10.89
N GLN A 271 -38.56 -18.60 9.79
CA GLN A 271 -37.33 -19.42 9.65
C GLN A 271 -36.06 -18.57 9.75
N LEU A 272 -36.07 -17.37 9.15
CA LEU A 272 -34.96 -16.43 9.24
C LEU A 272 -34.78 -15.93 10.67
N THR A 273 -35.86 -15.54 11.36
CA THR A 273 -35.81 -15.14 12.77
C THR A 273 -35.27 -16.26 13.67
N GLU A 274 -35.71 -17.51 13.47
CA GLU A 274 -35.19 -18.65 14.23
C GLU A 274 -33.70 -18.88 13.95
N THR A 275 -33.28 -18.77 12.69
CA THR A 275 -31.88 -18.94 12.29
C THR A 275 -31.00 -17.85 12.91
N ILE A 276 -31.45 -16.59 12.90
CA ILE A 276 -30.75 -15.47 13.55
C ILE A 276 -30.66 -15.70 15.07
N ALA A 277 -31.75 -16.12 15.72
CA ALA A 277 -31.74 -16.40 17.15
C ALA A 277 -30.77 -17.54 17.50
N ARG A 278 -30.74 -18.60 16.67
CA ARG A 278 -29.79 -19.71 16.81
C ARG A 278 -28.35 -19.27 16.58
N MET A 279 -28.10 -18.41 15.60
CA MET A 279 -26.79 -17.84 15.33
C MET A 279 -26.32 -16.99 16.51
N GLY A 280 -27.16 -16.08 17.02
CA GLY A 280 -26.84 -15.27 18.20
C GLY A 280 -26.61 -16.11 19.46
N ALA A 281 -27.32 -17.24 19.63
CA ALA A 281 -27.06 -18.18 20.71
C ALA A 281 -25.70 -18.88 20.58
N LYS A 282 -25.32 -19.29 19.35
CA LYS A 282 -24.01 -19.87 19.07
C LYS A 282 -22.88 -18.85 19.26
N GLU A 283 -23.06 -17.61 18.81
CA GLU A 283 -22.10 -16.53 19.02
C GLU A 283 -21.89 -16.26 20.52
N LYS A 284 -22.97 -16.18 21.30
CA LYS A 284 -22.86 -16.04 22.77
C LYS A 284 -22.11 -17.20 23.40
N LEU A 285 -22.37 -18.43 22.95
CA LEU A 285 -21.66 -19.61 23.46
C LEU A 285 -20.16 -19.55 23.14
N ILE A 286 -19.81 -19.23 21.89
CA ILE A 286 -18.42 -19.06 21.44
C ILE A 286 -17.74 -17.96 22.25
N ASN A 287 -18.36 -16.79 22.38
CA ASN A 287 -17.81 -15.69 23.17
C ASN A 287 -17.55 -16.12 24.61
N ASN A 288 -18.52 -16.78 25.26
CA ASN A 288 -18.33 -17.26 26.63
C ASN A 288 -17.24 -18.32 26.76
N GLN A 289 -17.09 -19.21 25.77
CA GLN A 289 -16.03 -20.23 25.75
C GLN A 289 -14.64 -19.61 25.60
N TYR A 290 -14.50 -18.58 24.78
CA TYR A 290 -13.22 -17.94 24.50
C TYR A 290 -12.91 -16.74 25.40
N GLU A 291 -13.85 -16.27 26.22
CA GLU A 291 -13.65 -15.13 27.11
C GLU A 291 -12.51 -15.39 28.11
N HIS A 292 -12.45 -16.59 28.70
CA HIS A 292 -11.35 -16.97 29.59
C HIS A 292 -10.00 -16.99 28.85
N LEU A 293 -9.96 -17.61 27.66
CA LEU A 293 -8.72 -17.70 26.88
C LEU A 293 -8.24 -16.31 26.42
N ARG A 294 -9.17 -15.39 26.13
CA ARG A 294 -8.86 -13.99 25.84
C ARG A 294 -8.25 -13.29 27.06
N GLN A 295 -8.79 -13.52 28.25
CA GLN A 295 -8.25 -12.97 29.49
C GLN A 295 -6.86 -13.54 29.80
N GLU A 296 -6.66 -14.85 29.63
CA GLU A 296 -5.34 -15.49 29.79
C GLU A 296 -4.32 -14.94 28.79
N TYR A 297 -4.70 -14.77 27.52
CA TYR A 297 -3.83 -14.17 26.51
C TYR A 297 -3.45 -12.74 26.88
N GLN A 298 -4.41 -11.94 27.36
CA GLN A 298 -4.14 -10.57 27.79
C GLN A 298 -3.18 -10.54 28.99
N GLN A 299 -3.40 -11.40 30.00
CA GLN A 299 -2.50 -11.52 31.14
C GLN A 299 -1.08 -11.95 30.71
N LEU A 300 -0.96 -12.93 29.82
CA LEU A 300 0.32 -13.40 29.32
C LEU A 300 1.04 -12.32 28.50
N LYS A 301 0.31 -11.55 27.70
CA LYS A 301 0.84 -10.41 26.95
C LYS A 301 1.38 -9.33 27.89
N ASP A 302 0.64 -8.99 28.93
CA ASP A 302 1.06 -8.00 29.93
C ASP A 302 2.30 -8.49 30.70
N GLN A 303 2.35 -9.78 31.04
CA GLN A 303 3.54 -10.40 31.64
C GLN A 303 4.76 -10.36 30.71
N LEU A 304 4.57 -10.67 29.42
CA LEU A 304 5.64 -10.63 28.43
C LEU A 304 6.16 -9.20 28.23
N GLN A 305 5.27 -8.21 28.20
CA GLN A 305 5.66 -6.80 28.15
C GLN A 305 6.46 -6.39 29.39
N ALA A 306 6.01 -6.77 30.59
CA ALA A 306 6.73 -6.48 31.83
C ALA A 306 8.11 -7.16 31.92
N VAL A 307 8.26 -8.35 31.33
CA VAL A 307 9.57 -9.02 31.22
C VAL A 307 10.45 -8.34 30.18
N ALA A 308 9.90 -7.97 29.01
CA ALA A 308 10.63 -7.27 27.96
C ALA A 308 11.16 -5.91 28.45
N GLU A 309 10.35 -5.15 29.19
CA GLU A 309 10.75 -3.89 29.82
C GLU A 309 11.89 -4.13 30.83
N ARG A 310 11.79 -5.12 31.72
CA ARG A 310 12.90 -5.48 32.63
C ARG A 310 14.17 -5.92 31.92
N CYS A 311 14.06 -6.68 30.82
CA CYS A 311 15.21 -7.07 30.01
C CYS A 311 15.87 -5.85 29.35
N LYS A 312 15.06 -4.91 28.84
CA LYS A 312 15.54 -3.66 28.27
C LYS A 312 16.26 -2.82 29.32
N GLU A 313 15.64 -2.60 30.48
CA GLU A 313 16.27 -1.88 31.61
C GLU A 313 17.59 -2.55 32.05
N GLY A 314 17.59 -3.88 32.14
CA GLY A 314 18.80 -4.65 32.44
C GLY A 314 19.89 -4.47 31.38
N SER A 315 19.53 -4.49 30.10
CA SER A 315 20.45 -4.24 28.98
C SER A 315 21.00 -2.81 29.00
N ASP A 316 20.15 -1.82 29.25
CA ASP A 316 20.56 -0.41 29.36
C ASP A 316 21.54 -0.23 30.53
N LYS A 317 21.27 -0.86 31.68
CA LYS A 317 22.18 -0.86 32.82
C LYS A 317 23.52 -1.52 32.52
N VAL A 318 23.52 -2.66 31.82
CA VAL A 318 24.77 -3.32 31.41
C VAL A 318 25.56 -2.42 30.47
N ASN A 319 24.90 -1.80 29.49
CA ASN A 319 25.56 -0.85 28.57
C ASN A 319 26.20 0.33 29.31
N VAL A 320 25.50 0.90 30.31
CA VAL A 320 26.06 1.96 31.16
C VAL A 320 27.29 1.46 31.91
N MET A 321 27.20 0.30 32.58
CA MET A 321 28.33 -0.28 33.31
C MET A 321 29.52 -0.62 32.40
N THR A 322 29.27 -1.07 31.17
CA THR A 322 30.31 -1.33 30.17
C THR A 322 31.01 -0.04 29.74
N ASN A 323 30.25 1.04 29.52
CA ASN A 323 30.82 2.35 29.20
C ASN A 323 31.63 2.92 30.36
N GLU A 324 31.13 2.82 31.60
CA GLU A 324 31.86 3.22 32.80
C GLU A 324 33.16 2.41 32.96
N HIS A 325 33.10 1.10 32.75
CA HIS A 325 34.29 0.24 32.80
C HIS A 325 35.31 0.63 31.72
N ALA A 326 34.86 0.93 30.49
CA ALA A 326 35.74 1.41 29.43
C ALA A 326 36.40 2.74 29.80
N GLN A 327 35.63 3.68 30.37
CA GLN A 327 36.13 4.97 30.84
C GLN A 327 37.18 4.82 31.96
N VAL A 328 36.91 3.99 32.97
CA VAL A 328 37.87 3.72 34.05
C VAL A 328 39.12 3.02 33.52
N THR A 329 38.97 2.11 32.55
CA THR A 329 40.10 1.44 31.90
C THR A 329 40.97 2.44 31.14
N GLU A 330 40.37 3.43 30.47
CA GLU A 330 41.10 4.48 29.76
C GLU A 330 41.82 5.41 30.75
N GLN A 331 41.15 5.83 31.83
CA GLN A 331 41.79 6.61 32.90
C GLN A 331 42.97 5.86 33.54
N LEU A 332 42.86 4.53 33.70
CA LEU A 332 43.94 3.70 34.19
C LEU A 332 45.10 3.64 33.18
N ARG A 333 44.81 3.54 31.88
CA ARG A 333 45.82 3.62 30.81
C ARG A 333 46.54 4.96 30.79
N GLU A 334 45.79 6.06 30.91
CA GLU A 334 46.34 7.42 30.97
C GLU A 334 47.25 7.57 32.19
N THR A 335 46.78 7.16 33.37
CA THR A 335 47.58 7.20 34.61
C THR A 335 48.83 6.35 34.49
N LYS A 336 48.72 5.17 33.88
CA LYS A 336 49.88 4.30 33.60
C LYS A 336 50.86 4.96 32.65
N SER A 337 50.39 5.60 31.56
CA SER A 337 51.25 6.34 30.62
C SER A 337 51.98 7.48 31.32
N VAL A 338 51.30 8.25 32.17
CA VAL A 338 51.91 9.32 32.96
C VAL A 338 52.95 8.77 33.94
N MET A 339 52.68 7.63 34.54
CA MET A 339 53.63 6.94 35.43
C MET A 339 54.86 6.45 34.68
N ASP A 340 54.67 5.85 33.50
CA ASP A 340 55.76 5.37 32.63
C ASP A 340 56.61 6.54 32.11
N ASP A 341 55.98 7.65 31.69
CA ASP A 341 56.67 8.88 31.29
C ASP A 341 57.47 9.48 32.45
N ARG A 342 56.91 9.48 33.66
CA ARG A 342 57.60 9.97 34.86
C ARG A 342 58.74 9.03 35.28
N GLY A 343 58.55 7.72 35.16
CA GLY A 343 59.58 6.71 35.38
C GLY A 343 60.73 6.86 34.38
N SER A 344 60.40 7.06 33.10
CA SER A 344 61.37 7.35 32.04
C SER A 344 62.13 8.63 32.35
N LYS A 345 61.46 9.73 32.69
CA LYS A 345 62.13 11.00 33.06
C LYS A 345 63.02 10.88 34.30
N MET A 346 62.64 10.05 35.29
CA MET A 346 63.43 9.84 36.50
C MET A 346 64.64 8.91 36.26
N THR A 347 64.54 7.99 35.30
CA THR A 347 65.59 7.02 34.95
C THR A 347 66.47 7.49 33.80
N ASP A 348 66.03 8.51 33.07
CA ASP A 348 66.77 9.07 31.94
C ASP A 348 68.00 9.84 32.45
N THR A 349 69.14 9.15 32.40
CA THR A 349 70.46 9.73 32.68
C THR A 349 71.03 10.48 31.47
N SER A 350 70.36 10.48 30.31
CA SER A 350 70.85 11.14 29.08
C SER A 350 71.17 12.63 29.28
N PRO A 351 70.35 13.44 30.00
CA PRO A 351 70.70 14.84 30.27
C PRO A 351 72.00 14.95 31.08
N LEU A 352 72.21 14.04 32.04
CA LEU A 352 73.41 14.00 32.86
C LEU A 352 74.65 13.60 32.05
N VAL A 353 74.48 12.65 31.12
CA VAL A 353 75.53 12.23 30.19
C VAL A 353 75.89 13.37 29.22
N GLN A 354 74.90 14.07 28.66
CA GLN A 354 75.13 15.23 27.79
C GLN A 354 75.86 16.37 28.51
N ILE A 355 75.48 16.68 29.76
CA ILE A 355 76.19 17.68 30.58
C ILE A 355 77.65 17.24 30.81
N LYS A 356 77.87 15.95 31.14
CA LYS A 356 79.21 15.40 31.33
C LYS A 356 80.06 15.48 30.06
N GLU A 357 79.47 15.22 28.91
CA GLU A 357 80.14 15.28 27.60
C GLU A 357 80.48 16.72 27.21
N ALA A 358 79.57 17.67 27.44
CA ALA A 358 79.83 19.10 27.27
C ALA A 358 80.97 19.59 28.19
N LEU A 359 80.98 19.16 29.46
CA LEU A 359 82.07 19.46 30.41
C LEU A 359 83.42 18.88 29.96
N LYS A 360 83.42 17.65 29.41
CA LYS A 360 84.63 17.03 28.87
C LYS A 360 85.17 17.80 27.65
N THR A 361 84.26 18.26 26.78
CA THR A 361 84.59 19.08 25.61
C THR A 361 85.18 20.41 26.03
N LEU A 362 84.55 21.12 26.98
CA LEU A 362 85.10 22.35 27.56
C LEU A 362 86.49 22.12 28.18
N SER A 363 86.70 21.02 28.88
CA SER A 363 88.02 20.69 29.44
C SER A 363 89.08 20.47 28.36
N ALA A 364 88.72 19.82 27.24
CA ALA A 364 89.62 19.65 26.11
C ALA A 364 89.93 20.99 25.43
N GLU A 365 88.92 21.85 25.24
CA GLU A 365 89.11 23.21 24.72
C GLU A 365 90.02 24.04 25.61
N ILE A 366 89.85 23.99 26.94
CA ILE A 366 90.72 24.69 27.89
C ILE A 366 92.18 24.23 27.72
N LYS A 367 92.44 22.92 27.65
CA LYS A 367 93.80 22.39 27.41
C LYS A 367 94.38 22.86 26.08
N HIS A 368 93.55 22.89 25.04
CA HIS A 368 93.96 23.39 23.73
C HIS A 368 94.27 24.89 23.76
N PHE A 369 93.46 25.68 24.48
CA PHE A 369 93.75 27.09 24.70
C PHE A 369 95.02 27.30 25.53
N ASP A 370 95.28 26.49 26.56
CA ASP A 370 96.52 26.55 27.35
C ASP A 370 97.76 26.24 26.50
N LEU A 371 97.69 25.23 25.62
CA LEU A 371 98.75 24.93 24.65
C LEU A 371 98.98 26.09 23.69
N ARG A 372 97.91 26.67 23.12
CA ARG A 372 98.02 27.85 22.26
C ARG A 372 98.63 29.04 22.98
N ILE A 373 98.19 29.33 24.20
CA ILE A 373 98.74 30.39 25.04
C ILE A 373 100.22 30.11 25.32
N GLY A 374 100.59 28.87 25.64
CA GLY A 374 101.97 28.45 25.86
C GLY A 374 102.86 28.63 24.63
N VAL A 375 102.40 28.20 23.45
CA VAL A 375 103.11 28.39 22.17
C VAL A 375 103.27 29.87 21.86
N VAL A 376 102.18 30.65 21.93
CA VAL A 376 102.22 32.10 21.68
C VAL A 376 103.16 32.80 22.67
N SER A 377 103.11 32.42 23.95
CA SER A 377 104.01 32.95 24.98
C SER A 377 105.47 32.58 24.69
N HIS A 378 105.76 31.34 24.29
CA HIS A 378 107.10 30.91 23.91
C HIS A 378 107.60 31.65 22.66
N THR A 379 106.76 31.78 21.62
CA THR A 379 107.07 32.54 20.40
C THR A 379 107.35 34.00 20.74
N LEU A 380 106.57 34.62 21.64
CA LEU A 380 106.79 35.98 22.12
C LEU A 380 108.12 36.10 22.87
N LEU A 381 108.42 35.15 23.77
CA LEU A 381 109.67 35.11 24.53
C LEU A 381 110.88 34.90 23.63
N GLN A 382 110.76 34.03 22.62
CA GLN A 382 111.79 33.79 21.61
C GLN A 382 112.00 35.02 20.74
N ALA A 383 110.93 35.72 20.32
CA ALA A 383 111.03 36.98 19.59
C ALA A 383 111.71 38.07 20.44
N LYS A 384 111.36 38.17 21.73
CA LYS A 384 111.97 39.11 22.67
C LYS A 384 113.45 38.78 22.95
N SER A 385 113.79 37.50 23.07
CA SER A 385 115.17 37.02 23.21
C SER A 385 115.99 37.27 21.95
N ARG A 386 115.42 37.03 20.75
CA ARG A 386 116.03 37.36 19.46
C ARG A 386 116.23 38.88 19.30
N GLN A 387 115.30 39.71 19.75
CA GLN A 387 115.49 41.16 19.82
C GLN A 387 116.62 41.54 20.79
N ALA A 388 116.69 40.92 21.96
CA ALA A 388 117.76 41.17 22.93
C ALA A 388 119.15 40.73 22.43
N SER A 389 119.24 39.60 21.73
CA SER A 389 120.49 39.10 21.13
C SER A 389 120.86 39.82 19.83
N ALA A 390 119.89 40.30 19.04
CA ALA A 390 120.13 41.23 17.93
C ALA A 390 120.62 42.61 18.41
N ALA A 391 120.11 43.10 19.54
CA ALA A 391 120.63 44.30 20.20
C ALA A 391 122.07 44.12 20.71
N PHE A 392 122.49 42.89 21.05
CA PHE A 392 123.86 42.55 21.47
C PHE A 392 124.82 42.33 20.29
N ARG A 393 124.35 41.85 19.13
CA ARG A 393 125.14 41.65 17.89
C ARG A 393 125.25 42.89 16.99
N GLY A 394 124.63 44.01 17.34
CA GLY A 394 124.65 45.29 16.59
C GLY A 394 125.94 46.13 16.72
N LYS A 395 126.98 45.65 17.44
CA LYS A 395 128.31 46.29 17.53
C LYS A 395 129.40 45.29 17.12
N GLY A 396 129.59 45.10 15.81
CA GLY A 396 130.71 44.30 15.27
C GLY A 396 130.41 43.71 13.89
N LYS A 397 130.67 44.50 12.84
CA LYS A 397 130.55 44.12 11.42
C LYS A 397 131.50 42.98 11.05
N ALA A 398 131.00 41.95 10.36
CA ALA A 398 131.55 41.38 9.13
C ALA A 398 130.59 40.31 8.60
N GLY A 399 130.19 40.42 7.34
CA GLY A 399 129.29 39.49 6.66
C GLY A 399 130.02 38.67 5.61
N ASP A 400 129.68 37.40 5.54
CA ASP A 400 129.47 36.58 4.34
C ASP A 400 128.84 35.26 4.85
N ALA A 401 127.57 34.95 4.50
CA ALA A 401 127.20 33.94 3.49
C ALA A 401 128.04 32.65 3.61
N GLN A 402 127.51 31.44 3.76
CA GLN A 402 126.25 30.85 3.30
C GLN A 402 126.18 29.46 3.97
N TYR A 403 125.05 29.07 4.57
CA TYR A 403 124.82 27.69 5.04
C TYR A 403 123.65 27.13 4.25
N GLN A 404 123.88 25.99 3.62
CA GLN A 404 122.94 25.23 2.80
C GLN A 404 122.17 24.26 3.71
N ASP A 405 120.84 24.33 3.64
CA ASP A 405 119.82 23.33 3.99
C ASP A 405 119.93 22.12 3.00
N PRO A 406 119.16 21.00 3.07
CA PRO A 406 118.20 20.49 4.08
C PRO A 406 118.40 18.99 4.38
N GLU A 407 117.65 18.42 5.33
CA GLU A 407 116.67 17.37 4.98
C GLU A 407 115.76 16.99 6.15
N PHE A 408 114.50 16.86 5.76
CA PHE A 408 113.29 16.73 6.53
C PHE A 408 112.64 15.45 6.00
N ASP A 409 112.41 14.44 6.84
CA ASP A 409 111.51 13.30 6.58
C ASP A 409 111.60 12.31 7.74
N GLN A 410 110.57 11.62 8.21
CA GLN A 410 109.18 11.54 7.81
C GLN A 410 108.43 10.86 8.98
N SER A 411 107.19 11.29 9.20
CA SER A 411 106.01 10.51 9.60
C SER A 411 106.11 9.41 10.67
N ASP A 412 105.43 9.63 11.81
CA ASP A 412 104.64 8.58 12.48
C ASP A 412 103.15 8.85 12.20
N GLU A 413 102.52 7.92 11.47
CA GLU A 413 101.07 7.75 11.35
C GLU A 413 100.53 7.13 12.65
N ASP A 414 99.54 7.79 13.25
CA ASP A 414 98.67 7.19 14.26
C ASP A 414 97.28 7.83 14.12
N SER A 415 96.25 7.01 13.91
CA SER A 415 94.95 7.10 14.61
C SER A 415 93.84 6.28 13.93
N SER A 416 93.31 5.35 14.71
CA SER A 416 91.87 5.02 14.76
C SER A 416 91.09 6.08 15.51
#